data_AF-A0A0T5Z286-F1
#
_entry.id   AF-A0A0T5Z286-F1
#
_cell.length_a   1.000
_cell.length_b   1.000
_cell.length_c   1.000
_cell.angle_alpha   90.00
_cell.angle_beta   90.00
_cell.angle_gamma   90.00
#
_symmetry.space_group_name_H-M   'P 1'
#
loop_
_entity.id
_entity.type
_entity.pdbx_description
1 polymer ?
#
loop_
_entity_poly.entity_id
_entity_poly.type
_entity_poly.pdbx_seq_one_letter_code
_entity_poly.pdbx_strand_id
1 'polypeptide(L)' 'GDMASVRTVLYMGVISSIQCNPVLRRFYNRLVAQGKHKKVAITACIRKLIVILNAMVRDQRKWNKNMA' A
#
# COMPACT_ATOMS: atom_id res chain seq x y z
N GLY A 1 5.85 23.45 3.10
CA GLY A 1 4.51 22.83 3.20
C GLY A 1 4.64 21.32 3.08
N ASP A 2 5.31 20.73 4.06
CA ASP A 2 6.28 19.64 3.83
C ASP A 2 5.64 18.24 3.88
N MET A 3 4.32 18.17 4.06
CA MET A 3 3.54 16.93 4.11
C MET A 3 2.79 16.61 2.80
N ALA A 4 2.60 17.61 1.93
CA ALA A 4 1.96 17.40 0.63
C ALA A 4 2.86 16.56 -0.30
N SER A 5 4.17 16.85 -0.30
CA SER A 5 5.15 16.11 -1.09
C SER A 5 5.24 14.64 -0.66
N VAL A 6 5.32 14.40 0.66
CA VAL A 6 5.33 13.04 1.24
C VAL A 6 4.08 12.27 0.86
N ARG A 7 2.90 12.90 0.97
CA ARG A 7 1.63 12.26 0.57
C ARG A 7 1.64 11.90 -0.91
N THR A 8 2.15 12.77 -1.79
CA THR A 8 2.24 12.51 -3.23
C THR A 8 3.17 11.34 -3.56
N VAL A 9 4.36 11.30 -2.96
CA VAL A 9 5.31 10.19 -3.14
C VAL A 9 4.71 8.86 -2.70
N LEU A 10 4.05 8.84 -1.54
CA LEU A 10 3.36 7.66 -1.02
C LEU A 10 2.17 7.25 -1.89
N TYR A 11 1.46 8.22 -2.46
CA TYR A 11 0.36 7.96 -3.40
C TYR A 11 0.87 7.28 -4.67
N MET A 12 1.95 7.82 -5.27
CA MET A 12 2.56 7.25 -6.46
C MET A 12 3.19 5.87 -6.18
N GLY A 13 3.85 5.71 -5.03
CA GLY A 13 4.41 4.43 -4.60
C GLY A 13 3.34 3.35 -4.41
N VAL A 14 2.18 3.70 -3.86
CA VAL A 14 1.06 2.77 -3.74
C VAL A 14 0.39 2.47 -5.07
N ILE A 15 0.23 3.45 -5.96
CA ILE A 15 -0.31 3.19 -7.30
C ILE A 15 0.59 2.21 -8.05
N SER A 16 1.91 2.43 -8.04
CA SER A 16 2.88 1.50 -8.61
C SER A 16 2.80 0.12 -7.94
N SER A 17 2.68 0.07 -6.61
CA SER A 17 2.54 -1.19 -5.88
C SER A 17 1.23 -1.93 -6.20
N ILE A 18 0.12 -1.21 -6.42
CA ILE A 18 -1.17 -1.79 -6.84
C ILE A 18 -1.07 -2.35 -8.27
N GLN A 19 -0.32 -1.69 -9.15
CA GLN A 19 -0.11 -2.17 -10.53
C GLN A 19 0.79 -3.41 -10.57
N CYS A 20 1.91 -3.39 -9.84
CA CYS A 20 2.88 -4.50 -9.84
C CYS A 20 2.44 -5.68 -8.96
N ASN A 21 1.71 -5.44 -7.86
CA ASN A 21 1.35 -6.48 -6.89
C ASN A 21 -0.16 -6.78 -6.91
N PRO A 22 -0.57 -7.95 -7.43
CA PRO A 22 -1.99 -8.32 -7.48
C PRO A 22 -2.62 -8.47 -6.10
N VAL A 23 -1.82 -8.67 -5.04
CA VAL A 23 -2.32 -8.76 -3.65
C VAL A 23 -2.79 -7.40 -3.14
N LEU A 24 -2.01 -6.32 -3.34
CA LEU A 24 -2.43 -4.97 -3.01
C LEU A 24 -3.63 -4.54 -3.85
N ARG A 25 -3.68 -4.93 -5.13
CA ARG A 25 -4.85 -4.66 -5.99
C ARG A 25 -6.12 -5.31 -5.48
N ARG A 26 -6.06 -6.58 -5.05
CA ARG A 26 -7.20 -7.28 -4.42
C ARG A 26 -7.62 -6.60 -3.12
N PHE A 27 -6.66 -6.19 -2.29
CA PHE A 27 -6.94 -5.50 -1.05
C PHE A 27 -7.61 -4.14 -1.29
N TYR A 28 -7.08 -3.34 -2.21
CA TYR A 28 -7.67 -2.07 -2.64
C TYR A 28 -9.10 -2.26 -3.16
N ASN A 29 -9.30 -3.21 -4.08
CA ASN A 29 -10.62 -3.51 -4.64
C ASN A 29 -11.60 -3.99 -3.56
N ARG A 30 -11.16 -4.78 -2.59
CA ARG A 30 -11.99 -5.19 -1.44
C ARG A 30 -12.43 -3.98 -0.61
N LEU A 31 -11.53 -3.03 -0.34
CA LEU A 31 -11.89 -1.82 0.40
C LEU A 31 -12.85 -0.92 -0.37
N VAL A 32 -12.68 -0.79 -1.69
CA VAL A 32 -13.59 -0.02 -2.55
C VAL A 32 -14.95 -0.71 -2.64
N ALA A 33 -14.99 -2.03 -2.77
CA ALA A 33 -16.22 -2.82 -2.79
C ALA A 33 -16.99 -2.74 -1.46
N GLN A 34 -16.29 -2.53 -0.34
CA GLN A 34 -16.91 -2.26 0.97
C GLN A 34 -17.50 -0.83 1.10
N GLY A 35 -17.55 -0.05 0.02
CA GLY A 35 -18.13 1.29 0.01
C GLY A 35 -17.26 2.36 0.67
N LYS A 36 -16.00 2.05 1.01
CA LYS A 36 -15.11 3.06 1.61
C LYS A 36 -14.65 4.08 0.57
N HIS A 37 -14.53 5.33 0.99
CA HIS A 37 -13.98 6.41 0.17
C HIS A 37 -12.63 6.00 -0.42
N LYS A 38 -12.47 6.20 -1.74
CA LYS A 38 -11.24 5.84 -2.49
C LYS A 38 -9.96 6.37 -1.83
N LYS A 39 -10.02 7.59 -1.27
CA LYS A 39 -8.90 8.19 -0.52
C LYS A 39 -8.49 7.36 0.71
N VAL A 40 -9.47 6.86 1.48
CA VAL A 40 -9.25 6.01 2.66
C VAL A 40 -8.70 4.65 2.23
N ALA A 41 -9.20 4.09 1.14
CA ALA A 41 -8.69 2.83 0.60
C ALA A 41 -7.19 2.94 0.23
N ILE A 42 -6.78 4.06 -0.38
CA ILE A 42 -5.38 4.30 -0.72
C ILE A 42 -4.53 4.52 0.54
N THR A 43 -4.99 5.31 1.51
CA THR A 43 -4.29 5.49 2.79
C THR A 43 -4.12 4.16 3.55
N ALA A 44 -5.12 3.27 3.50
CA ALA A 44 -5.01 1.93 4.10
C ALA A 44 -4.00 1.05 3.34
N CYS A 45 -3.98 1.11 2.00
CA CYS A 45 -2.97 0.42 1.19
C CYS A 45 -1.56 0.93 1.48
N ILE A 46 -1.40 2.25 1.65
CA ILE A 46 -0.14 2.90 2.03
C ILE A 46 0.36 2.33 3.36
N ARG A 47 -0.48 2.34 4.41
CA ARG A 47 -0.09 1.80 5.71
C ARG A 47 0.29 0.32 5.62
N LYS A 48 -0.49 -0.49 4.91
CA LYS A 48 -0.19 -1.92 4.75
C LYS A 48 1.14 -2.14 4.02
N LEU A 49 1.43 -1.36 2.99
CA LEU A 49 2.72 -1.43 2.27
C LEU A 49 3.90 -1.07 3.17
N ILE A 50 3.81 0.03 3.93
CA ILE A 50 4.89 0.46 4.84
C ILE A 50 5.14 -0.60 5.91
N VAL A 51 4.08 -1.16 6.51
CA VAL A 51 4.21 -2.21 7.53
C VAL A 51 4.90 -3.45 6.95
N ILE A 52 4.53 -3.86 5.74
CA ILE A 52 5.13 -5.00 5.05
C ILE A 52 6.61 -4.73 4.74
N LEU A 53 6.94 -3.55 4.21
CA LEU A 53 8.31 -3.14 3.94
C LEU A 53 9.15 -3.07 5.21
N ASN A 54 8.60 -2.49 6.29
CA ASN A 54 9.27 -2.40 7.57
C ASN A 54 9.54 -3.78 8.17
N ALA A 55 8.59 -4.72 8.04
CA ALA A 55 8.78 -6.11 8.43
C ALA A 55 9.87 -6.80 7.58
N MET A 56 9.88 -6.58 6.26
CA MET A 56 10.91 -7.15 5.36
C MET A 56 12.31 -6.65 5.68
N VAL A 57 12.46 -5.34 5.94
CA VAL A 57 13.74 -4.72 6.29
C VAL A 57 14.24 -5.25 7.64
N ARG A 58 13.35 -5.33 8.64
CA ARG A 58 13.68 -5.87 9.96
C ARG A 58 14.09 -7.34 9.89
N ASP A 59 13.34 -8.13 9.14
CA ASP A 59 13.54 -9.59 9.08
C ASP A 59 14.57 -9.99 7.99
N GLN A 60 15.17 -9.01 7.28
CA GLN A 60 16.06 -9.18 6.11
C GLN A 60 15.48 -10.16 5.07
N ARG A 61 14.15 -10.20 4.95
CA ARG A 61 13.45 -11.10 4.02
C ARG A 61 13.08 -10.36 2.75
N LYS A 62 13.27 -11.04 1.61
CA LYS A 62 12.76 -10.57 0.32
C LYS A 62 11.23 -10.66 0.28
N TRP A 63 10.62 -9.85 -0.58
CA TRP A 63 9.17 -9.83 -0.79
C TRP A 63 8.62 -11.25 -0.99
N ASN A 64 7.69 -11.66 -0.12
CA ASN A 64 6.97 -12.93 -0.24
C ASN A 64 5.48 -12.65 -0.42
N LYS A 65 4.91 -13.18 -1.50
CA LYS A 65 3.51 -12.99 -1.89
C LYS A 65 2.51 -13.53 -0.84
N ASN A 66 2.99 -14.39 0.07
CA ASN A 66 2.22 -14.97 1.17
C ASN A 66 2.17 -14.09 2.44
N MET A 67 2.89 -12.97 2.48
CA MET A 67 3.02 -12.10 3.65
C MET A 67 1.92 -11.02 3.75
N ALA A 68 0.87 -11.12 2.93
CA ALA A 68 -0.12 -10.07 2.70
C ALA A 68 -1.58 -10.54 2.80
#